data_AF-A0A350XST6-F1
#
_entry.id   AF-A0A350XST6-F1
#
_cell.length_a   1.000
_cell.length_b   1.000
_cell.length_c   1.000
_cell.angle_alpha   90.00
_cell.angle_beta   90.00
_cell.angle_gamma   90.00
#
_symmetry.space_group_name_H-M   'P 1'
#
loop_
_entity.id
_entity.type
_entity.pdbx_description
1 polymer ?
#
loop_
_entity_poly.entity_id
_entity_poly.type
_entity_poly.pdbx_seq_one_letter_code
_entity_poly.pdbx_strand_id
1 'polypeptide(L)' 'TDPAVQEAAGVILPKMMGLRERFDPEAYGGAHLVGVKGTVVIAHGSSTRRAIANALVMASEGAERGLVARIEAGVRG' A
#
# COMPACT_ATOMS: atom_id res chain seq x y z
N THR A 1 17.08 -9.95 -33.52
CA THR A 1 15.91 -10.23 -32.65
C THR A 1 14.72 -10.43 -33.56
N ASP A 2 13.95 -11.50 -33.37
CA ASP A 2 12.83 -11.84 -34.25
C ASP A 2 11.74 -10.74 -34.22
N PRO A 3 11.28 -10.23 -35.37
CA PRO A 3 10.22 -9.21 -35.44
C PRO A 3 8.94 -9.61 -34.70
N ALA A 4 8.56 -10.88 -34.74
CA ALA A 4 7.38 -11.39 -34.04
C ALA A 4 7.55 -11.35 -32.52
N VAL A 5 8.78 -11.53 -32.02
CA VAL A 5 9.11 -11.39 -30.59
C VAL A 5 9.00 -9.93 -30.14
N GLN A 6 9.35 -8.95 -30.98
CA GLN A 6 9.21 -7.53 -30.64
C GLN A 6 7.75 -7.07 -30.60
N GLU A 7 6.93 -7.54 -31.53
CA GLU A 7 5.50 -7.23 -31.56
C GLU A 7 4.76 -7.83 -30.36
N ALA A 8 5.03 -9.11 -30.06
CA ALA A 8 4.49 -9.77 -28.88
C ALA A 8 4.92 -9.07 -27.58
N ALA A 9 6.19 -8.65 -27.48
CA ALA A 9 6.69 -7.92 -26.32
C ALA A 9 5.97 -6.57 -26.13
N GLY A 10 5.68 -5.84 -27.21
CA GLY A 10 4.96 -4.56 -27.16
C GLY A 10 3.55 -4.67 -26.56
N VAL A 11 2.88 -5.81 -26.75
CA VAL A 11 1.55 -6.09 -26.17
C VAL A 11 1.64 -6.64 -24.75
N ILE A 12 2.61 -7.50 -24.47
CA ILE A 12 2.74 -8.21 -23.19
C ILE A 12 3.33 -7.31 -22.10
N LEU A 13 4.37 -6.52 -22.41
CA LEU A 13 5.09 -5.72 -21.41
C LEU A 13 4.19 -4.72 -20.67
N PRO A 14 3.33 -3.90 -21.31
CA PRO A 14 2.46 -2.97 -20.60
C PRO A 14 1.49 -3.67 -19.64
N LYS A 15 0.94 -4.83 -20.06
CA LYS A 15 0.05 -5.63 -19.21
C LYS A 15 0.79 -6.20 -18.00
N MET A 16 2.04 -6.65 -18.19
CA MET A 16 2.88 -7.10 -17.09
C MET A 16 3.28 -5.97 -16.14
N MET A 17 3.51 -4.75 -16.64
CA MET A 17 3.80 -3.59 -15.79
C MET A 17 2.61 -3.21 -14.90
N GLY A 18 1.38 -3.21 -15.45
CA GLY A 18 0.17 -3.00 -14.65
C GLY A 18 -0.07 -4.11 -13.62
N LEU A 19 0.31 -5.35 -13.97
CA LEU A 19 0.25 -6.48 -13.04
C LEU A 19 1.26 -6.33 -11.91
N ARG A 20 2.49 -5.92 -12.23
CA ARG A 20 3.55 -5.62 -11.25
C ARG A 20 3.09 -4.55 -10.26
N GLU A 21 2.41 -3.50 -10.71
CA GLU A 21 1.93 -2.44 -9.83
C GLU A 21 0.83 -2.91 -8.87
N ARG A 22 -0.05 -3.81 -9.32
CA ARG A 22 -1.07 -4.44 -8.46
C ARG A 22 -0.49 -5.41 -7.43
N PHE A 23 0.60 -6.08 -7.78
CA PHE A 23 1.32 -6.99 -6.89
C PHE A 23 2.52 -6.36 -6.21
N ASP A 24 2.69 -5.04 -6.33
CA ASP A 24 3.82 -4.35 -5.72
C ASP A 24 3.64 -4.36 -4.21
N PRO A 25 4.49 -5.08 -3.44
CA PRO A 25 4.41 -5.09 -1.99
C PRO A 25 4.65 -3.70 -1.40
N GLU A 26 5.27 -2.77 -2.14
CA GLU A 26 5.44 -1.37 -1.75
C GLU A 26 4.19 -0.51 -1.95
N ALA A 27 3.11 -1.06 -2.54
CA ALA A 27 1.85 -0.34 -2.69
C ALA A 27 1.24 0.05 -1.34
N TYR A 28 1.56 -0.68 -0.27
CA TYR A 28 1.12 -0.39 1.08
C TYR A 28 2.32 0.04 1.92
N GLY A 29 2.30 1.28 2.41
CA GLY A 29 3.42 1.90 3.10
C GLY A 29 3.75 1.37 4.50
N GLY A 30 2.92 0.47 5.02
CA GLY A 30 2.98 -0.04 6.38
C GLY A 30 1.64 -0.63 6.80
N ALA A 31 1.49 -0.86 8.10
CA ALA A 31 0.26 -1.34 8.71
C ALA A 31 -0.10 -0.54 9.96
N HIS A 32 -1.40 -0.44 10.25
CA HIS A 32 -1.87 0.15 11.50
C HIS A 32 -1.46 -0.71 12.70
N LEU A 33 -0.79 -0.10 13.68
CA LEU A 33 -0.60 -0.71 14.99
C LEU A 33 -1.88 -0.50 15.80
N VAL A 34 -2.63 -1.57 16.03
CA VAL A 34 -3.87 -1.56 16.82
C VAL A 34 -3.59 -1.79 18.30
N GLY A 35 -4.52 -1.37 19.17
CA GLY A 35 -4.41 -1.53 20.63
C GLY A 35 -3.70 -0.37 21.34
N VAL A 36 -3.31 0.68 20.60
CA VAL A 36 -2.78 1.94 21.15
C VAL A 36 -3.86 3.04 21.14
N LYS A 37 -3.65 4.11 21.91
CA LYS A 37 -4.61 5.22 22.06
C LYS A 37 -4.62 6.23 20.90
N GLY A 38 -3.90 5.97 19.81
CA GLY A 38 -3.75 6.91 18.70
C GLY A 38 -3.50 6.20 17.37
N THR A 39 -3.58 6.93 16.26
CA THR A 39 -3.28 6.37 14.93
C THR A 39 -1.76 6.21 14.78
N VAL A 40 -1.31 4.97 14.68
CA VAL A 40 0.10 4.62 14.46
C VAL A 40 0.21 3.70 13.25
N VAL A 41 1.14 4.01 12.35
CA VAL A 41 1.49 3.18 11.20
C VAL A 41 2.94 2.72 11.34
N ILE A 42 3.18 1.42 11.22
CA ILE A 42 4.53 0.83 11.21
C ILE A 42 4.90 0.51 9.77
N ALA A 43 5.95 1.17 9.27
CA ALA A 43 6.54 0.90 7.96
C ALA A 43 7.64 -0.18 8.06
N HIS A 44 7.92 -0.88 6.96
CA HIS A 44 9.01 -1.87 6.92
C HIS A 44 10.38 -1.18 6.90
N GLY A 45 11.43 -1.81 7.44
CA GLY A 45 12.76 -1.21 7.52
C GLY A 45 13.39 -0.91 6.15
N SER A 46 13.05 -1.69 5.12
CA SER A 46 13.48 -1.48 3.74
C SER A 46 12.50 -0.62 2.91
N SER A 47 11.64 0.17 3.55
CA SER A 47 10.64 0.98 2.84
C SER A 47 11.31 2.01 1.93
N THR A 48 10.87 2.06 0.68
CA THR A 48 11.26 3.11 -0.26
C THR A 48 10.54 4.42 0.05
N ARG A 49 10.95 5.51 -0.62
CA ARG A 49 10.24 6.80 -0.54
C ARG A 49 8.75 6.68 -0.84
N ARG A 50 8.37 5.84 -1.82
CA ARG A 50 6.97 5.63 -2.21
C ARG A 50 6.19 4.93 -1.09
N ALA A 51 6.77 3.89 -0.51
CA ALA A 51 6.18 3.21 0.65
C ALA A 51 5.98 4.19 1.82
N ILE A 52 6.98 5.01 2.18
CA ILE A 52 6.82 6.01 3.24
C ILE A 52 5.70 7.01 2.94
N ALA A 53 5.60 7.52 1.71
CA ALA A 53 4.52 8.43 1.32
C ALA A 53 3.13 7.77 1.50
N ASN A 54 2.98 6.51 1.09
CA ASN A 54 1.74 5.75 1.27
C ASN A 54 1.42 5.53 2.77
N ALA A 55 2.43 5.33 3.62
CA ALA A 55 2.25 5.18 5.06
C ALA A 55 1.74 6.47 5.71
N LEU A 56 2.23 7.64 5.26
CA LEU A 56 1.76 8.94 5.71
C LEU A 56 0.31 9.19 5.31
N VAL A 57 -0.07 8.86 4.07
CA VAL A 57 -1.47 8.93 3.62
C VAL A 57 -2.36 8.03 4.48
N MET A 58 -1.96 6.77 4.70
CA MET A 58 -2.67 5.84 5.58
C MET A 58 -2.83 6.39 7.01
N ALA A 59 -1.79 7.01 7.57
CA ALA A 59 -1.85 7.62 8.89
C ALA A 59 -2.81 8.81 8.93
N SER A 60 -2.79 9.68 7.92
CA SER A 60 -3.71 10.83 7.78
C SER A 60 -5.15 10.36 7.70
N GLU A 61 -5.44 9.40 6.81
CA GLU A 61 -6.78 8.84 6.66
C GLU A 61 -7.28 8.17 7.94
N GLY A 62 -6.42 7.41 8.62
CA GLY A 62 -6.76 6.77 9.90
C GLY A 62 -7.09 7.79 11.00
N ALA A 63 -6.36 8.90 11.05
CA ALA A 63 -6.64 10.01 11.97
C ALA A 63 -7.94 10.74 11.62
N GLU A 64 -8.10 11.16 10.36
CA GLU A 64 -9.28 11.89 9.88
C GLU A 64 -10.58 11.09 10.01
N ARG A 65 -10.52 9.78 9.78
CA ARG A 65 -11.69 8.89 9.84
C ARG A 65 -11.97 8.37 11.25
N GLY A 66 -11.19 8.79 12.25
CA GLY A 66 -11.37 8.36 13.65
C GLY A 66 -11.22 6.85 13.84
N LEU A 67 -10.22 6.24 13.20
CA LEU A 67 -10.02 4.78 13.19
C LEU A 67 -10.04 4.17 14.60
N VAL A 68 -9.31 4.76 15.54
CA VAL A 68 -9.22 4.27 16.93
C VAL A 68 -10.60 4.23 17.60
N ALA A 69 -11.37 5.32 17.49
CA ALA A 69 -12.70 5.41 18.09
C ALA A 69 -13.67 4.38 17.49
N ARG A 70 -13.56 4.11 16.19
CA ARG A 70 -14.39 3.11 15.51
C ARG A 70 -14.05 1.69 15.95
N ILE A 71 -12.77 1.36 16.08
CA ILE A 71 -12.33 0.06 16.59
C ILE A 71 -12.79 -0.11 18.04
N GLU A 72 -12.61 0.91 18.89
CA GLU A 72 -13.03 0.87 20.28
C GLU A 72 -14.53 0.63 20.42
N ALA A 73 -15.35 1.32 19.62
CA ALA A 73 -16.79 1.11 19.59
C ALA A 73 -17.17 -0.31 19.17
N GLY A 74 -16.47 -0.89 18.18
CA GLY A 74 -16.75 -2.24 17.68
C GLY A 74 -16.27 -3.38 18.59
N VAL A 75 -15.31 -3.14 19.49
CA VAL A 75 -14.80 -4.15 20.44
C VAL A 75 -15.58 -4.14 21.76
N ARG A 76 -16.14 -2.98 22.16
CA ARG A 76 -16.94 -2.85 23.40
C ARG A 76 -18.41 -3.26 23.23
N GLY A 77 -18.91 -3.30 22.00
CA GLY A 77 -20.26 -3.80 21.66
C GLY A 77 -20.27 -5.32 21.54
#